data_AF-A0AA43LV70-F1
#
_entry.id   AF-A0AA43LV70-F1
#
_cell.length_a   1.000
_cell.length_b   1.000
_cell.length_c   1.000
_cell.angle_alpha   90.00
_cell.angle_beta   90.00
_cell.angle_gamma   90.00
#
_symmetry.space_group_name_H-M   'P 1'
#
loop_
_entity.id
_entity.type
_entity.pdbx_description
1 polymer ?
#
loop_
_entity_poly.entity_id
_entity_poly.type
_entity_poly.pdbx_seq_one_letter_code
_entity_poly.pdbx_strand_id
1 'polypeptide(L)'
;MKKIISFEIGQLHQNACKANSLGYKVRGLSVIDPSGKPVEIFDLDGFPAFIMQEEFIGEEYIFVPAHLLVLWEKYGVQILLEKQIRYKDGNINNFRFENVYLGNWPESLDDFFNIRFQ
;
A
#
# COMPACT_ATOMS: atom_id res chain seq x y z
N MET A 1 18.38 -20.64 6.04
CA MET A 1 17.28 -20.86 5.07
C MET A 1 16.43 -19.60 5.04
N LYS A 2 16.31 -18.91 3.90
CA LYS A 2 15.32 -17.83 3.73
C LYS A 2 14.00 -18.51 3.36
N LYS A 3 13.01 -18.45 4.24
CA LYS A 3 11.67 -18.98 4.00
C LYS A 3 11.04 -18.07 2.94
N ILE A 4 10.86 -18.57 1.71
CA ILE A 4 10.12 -17.84 0.67
C ILE A 4 8.66 -17.94 1.08
N ILE A 5 8.07 -16.84 1.54
CA ILE A 5 6.65 -16.77 1.86
C ILE A 5 5.97 -16.35 0.57
N SER A 6 5.28 -17.27 -0.11
CA SER A 6 4.43 -16.90 -1.25
C SER A 6 3.16 -16.26 -0.73
N PHE A 7 2.94 -14.98 -1.03
CA PHE A 7 1.68 -14.32 -0.69
C PHE A 7 0.71 -14.40 -1.86
N GLU A 8 -0.49 -14.93 -1.63
CA GLU A 8 -1.58 -14.75 -2.59
C GLU A 8 -1.97 -13.27 -2.62
N ILE A 9 -2.11 -12.70 -3.81
CA ILE A 9 -2.50 -11.28 -4.02
C ILE A 9 -3.77 -10.96 -3.23
N GLY A 10 -4.72 -11.90 -3.15
CA GLY A 10 -5.94 -11.76 -2.36
C GLY A 10 -5.68 -11.53 -0.86
N GLN A 11 -4.69 -12.21 -0.27
CA GLN A 11 -4.38 -12.10 1.16
C GLN A 11 -3.79 -10.73 1.51
N LEU A 12 -2.87 -10.20 0.69
CA LEU A 12 -2.27 -8.89 0.93
C LEU A 12 -3.31 -7.76 0.87
N HIS A 13 -4.31 -7.88 -0.01
CA HIS A 13 -5.41 -6.93 -0.07
C HIS A 13 -6.29 -6.99 1.18
N GLN A 14 -6.61 -8.21 1.65
CA GLN A 14 -7.37 -8.39 2.89
C GLN A 14 -6.62 -7.81 4.09
N ASN A 15 -5.30 -7.99 4.14
CA ASN A 15 -4.47 -7.43 5.21
C ASN A 15 -4.50 -5.88 5.19
N ALA A 16 -4.44 -5.25 4.02
CA ALA A 16 -4.55 -3.79 3.89
C ALA A 16 -5.94 -3.26 4.30
N CYS A 17 -7.00 -3.95 3.92
CA CYS A 17 -8.37 -3.67 4.36
C CYS A 17 -8.49 -3.72 5.88
N LYS A 18 -7.94 -4.77 6.48
CA LYS A 18 -7.93 -4.96 7.93
C LYS A 18 -7.13 -3.88 8.64
N ALA A 19 -5.94 -3.57 8.16
CA ALA A 19 -5.10 -2.51 8.71
C ALA A 19 -5.84 -1.16 8.69
N ASN A 20 -6.47 -0.81 7.57
CA ASN A 20 -7.27 0.41 7.49
C ASN A 20 -8.44 0.41 8.47
N SER A 21 -9.17 -0.70 8.59
CA SER A 21 -10.30 -0.85 9.50
C SER A 21 -9.89 -0.72 10.97
N LEU A 22 -8.68 -1.15 11.32
CA LEU A 22 -8.10 -0.98 12.65
C LEU A 22 -7.63 0.46 12.92
N GLY A 23 -7.49 1.30 11.89
CA GLY A 23 -7.10 2.70 12.02
C GLY A 23 -5.64 3.01 11.65
N TYR A 24 -4.93 2.06 11.01
CA TYR A 24 -3.62 2.35 10.44
C TYR A 24 -3.75 3.32 9.26
N LYS A 25 -2.80 4.24 9.11
CA LYS A 25 -2.82 5.28 8.07
C LYS A 25 -1.43 5.66 7.61
N VAL A 26 -1.29 6.11 6.37
CA VAL A 26 -0.03 6.65 5.85
C VAL A 26 0.05 8.15 6.07
N ARG A 27 1.17 8.63 6.61
CA ARG A 27 1.49 10.05 6.78
C ARG A 27 2.90 10.30 6.24
N GLY A 28 3.00 10.94 5.08
CA GLY A 28 4.28 11.06 4.38
C GLY A 28 4.83 9.69 3.98
N LEU A 29 6.06 9.37 4.41
CA LEU A 29 6.70 8.07 4.22
C LEU A 29 6.67 7.21 5.50
N SER A 30 5.69 7.43 6.36
CA SER A 30 5.51 6.67 7.60
C SER A 30 4.11 6.07 7.63
N VAL A 31 3.99 4.86 8.16
CA VAL A 31 2.70 4.29 8.57
C VAL A 31 2.54 4.58 10.06
N ILE A 32 1.35 5.06 10.43
CA ILE A 32 0.96 5.38 11.79
C ILE A 32 -0.05 4.35 12.26
N ASP A 33 0.18 3.74 13.41
CA ASP A 33 -0.72 2.77 14.03
C ASP A 33 -1.98 3.45 14.63
N PRO A 34 -2.97 2.68 15.09
CA PRO A 34 -4.19 3.22 15.70
C PRO A 34 -3.93 4.06 16.96
N SER A 35 -2.81 3.81 17.66
CA SER A 35 -2.39 4.57 18.84
C SER A 35 -1.69 5.90 18.49
N GLY A 36 -1.45 6.17 17.20
CA GLY A 36 -0.77 7.37 16.71
C GLY A 36 0.75 7.26 16.62
N LYS A 37 1.32 6.06 16.78
CA LYS A 37 2.78 5.84 16.74
C LYS A 37 3.24 5.39 15.36
N PRO A 38 4.45 5.79 14.91
CA PRO A 38 5.02 5.25 13.69
C PRO A 38 5.35 3.77 13.85
N VAL A 39 5.05 2.98 12.83
CA VAL A 39 5.49 1.57 12.74
C VAL A 39 6.73 1.45 11.86
N GLU A 40 7.50 0.40 12.12
CA GLU A 40 8.69 0.08 11.34
C GLU A 40 8.28 -0.41 9.94
N ILE A 41 8.94 0.16 8.93
CA ILE A 41 8.79 -0.22 7.53
C ILE A 41 10.00 -1.04 7.11
N PHE A 42 9.77 -2.16 6.46
CA PHE A 42 10.81 -3.00 5.87
C PHE A 42 10.49 -3.30 4.40
N ASP A 43 11.49 -3.78 3.67
CA ASP A 43 11.32 -4.26 2.29
C ASP A 43 10.76 -5.68 2.32
N LEU A 44 9.60 -5.87 1.68
CA LEU A 44 8.98 -7.15 1.42
C LEU A 44 8.93 -7.36 -0.08
N ASP A 45 9.80 -8.22 -0.61
CA ASP A 45 9.88 -8.55 -2.04
C ASP A 45 9.92 -7.30 -2.96
N GLY A 46 10.69 -6.28 -2.57
CA GLY A 46 10.89 -5.06 -3.37
C GLY A 46 9.83 -3.97 -3.16
N PHE A 47 8.93 -4.10 -2.18
CA PHE A 47 8.02 -3.02 -1.79
C PHE A 47 8.02 -2.75 -0.28
N PRO A 48 7.77 -1.49 0.13
CA PRO A 48 7.62 -1.13 1.54
C PRO A 48 6.42 -1.81 2.20
N ALA A 49 6.63 -2.49 3.33
CA ALA A 49 5.61 -3.16 4.11
C ALA A 49 5.82 -2.97 5.62
N PHE A 50 4.79 -3.29 6.41
CA PHE A 50 4.83 -3.30 7.87
C PHE A 50 4.08 -4.50 8.43
N ILE A 51 4.27 -4.77 9.72
CA ILE A 51 3.54 -5.80 10.48
C ILE A 51 2.49 -5.10 11.35
N MET A 52 1.24 -5.56 11.31
CA MET A 52 0.21 -5.08 12.23
C MET A 52 0.47 -5.64 13.64
N GLN A 53 0.46 -4.78 14.67
CA GLN A 53 0.75 -5.18 16.04
C GLN A 53 -0.37 -6.00 16.71
N GLU A 54 -1.62 -5.84 16.29
CA GLU A 54 -2.76 -6.29 17.11
C GLU A 54 -3.18 -7.75 16.93
N GLU A 55 -2.63 -8.49 15.97
CA GLU A 55 -3.11 -9.85 15.74
C GLU A 55 -2.00 -10.84 15.41
N PHE A 56 -1.42 -11.42 16.47
CA PHE A 56 -1.00 -12.82 16.43
C PHE A 56 -2.27 -13.69 16.36
N ILE A 57 -2.81 -13.93 15.15
CA ILE A 57 -3.70 -15.08 14.96
C ILE A 57 -2.80 -16.31 14.82
N GLY A 58 -2.45 -16.94 15.95
CA GLY A 58 -1.47 -18.03 15.96
C GLY A 58 -0.02 -17.51 15.94
N GLU A 59 0.89 -18.19 15.24
CA GLU A 59 2.33 -17.83 15.14
C GLU A 59 2.69 -16.99 13.89
N GLU A 60 1.69 -16.48 13.16
CA GLU A 60 1.92 -15.82 11.86
C GLU A 60 1.83 -14.30 11.95
N TYR A 61 2.84 -13.64 11.38
CA TYR A 61 2.88 -12.19 11.21
C TYR A 61 1.96 -11.77 10.06
N ILE A 62 1.11 -10.76 10.29
CA ILE A 62 0.27 -10.18 9.24
C ILE A 62 1.02 -9.02 8.58
N PHE A 63 1.49 -9.27 7.35
CA PHE A 63 2.20 -8.31 6.51
C PHE A 63 1.24 -7.42 5.73
N VAL A 64 1.50 -6.12 5.72
CA VAL A 64 0.70 -5.12 5.00
C VAL A 64 1.60 -4.27 4.11
N PRO A 65 1.46 -4.34 2.78
CA PRO A 65 2.14 -3.42 1.87
C PRO A 65 1.62 -1.98 2.07
N ALA A 66 2.52 -1.02 2.27
CA ALA A 66 2.13 0.36 2.58
C ALA A 66 1.34 1.02 1.44
N HIS A 67 1.69 0.71 0.19
CA HIS A 67 0.97 1.22 -0.99
C HIS A 67 -0.46 0.68 -1.10
N LEU A 68 -0.72 -0.57 -0.67
CA LEU A 68 -2.08 -1.12 -0.64
C LEU A 68 -2.94 -0.43 0.42
N LEU A 69 -2.35 -0.09 1.57
CA LEU A 69 -3.04 0.71 2.59
C LEU A 69 -3.46 2.09 2.04
N VAL A 70 -2.58 2.75 1.28
CA VAL A 70 -2.91 4.02 0.60
C VAL A 70 -4.05 3.86 -0.40
N LEU A 71 -3.99 2.84 -1.25
CA LEU A 71 -5.01 2.61 -2.27
C LEU A 71 -6.36 2.30 -1.63
N TRP A 72 -6.36 1.56 -0.53
CA TRP A 72 -7.57 1.30 0.24
C TRP A 72 -8.17 2.57 0.83
N GLU A 73 -7.34 3.44 1.42
CA GLU A 73 -7.78 4.75 1.93
C GLU A 73 -8.37 5.64 0.82
N LYS A 74 -7.85 5.54 -0.40
CA LYS A 74 -8.32 6.34 -1.55
C LYS A 74 -9.58 5.84 -2.21
N TYR A 75 -9.67 4.54 -2.45
CA TYR A 75 -10.64 3.94 -3.37
C TYR A 75 -11.58 2.93 -2.68
N GLY A 76 -11.26 2.50 -1.45
CA GLY A 76 -12.01 1.48 -0.73
C GLY A 76 -11.93 0.08 -1.37
N VAL A 77 -12.95 -0.74 -1.10
CA VAL A 77 -13.09 -2.15 -1.54
C VAL A 77 -13.02 -2.32 -3.06
N GLN A 78 -13.35 -1.28 -3.81
CA GLN A 78 -13.47 -1.35 -5.24
C GLN A 78 -12.11 -1.18 -5.94
N ILE A 79 -11.70 -2.28 -6.57
CA ILE A 79 -10.83 -2.32 -7.75
C ILE A 79 -9.33 -2.23 -7.42
N LEU A 80 -8.77 -3.34 -6.96
CA LEU A 80 -7.33 -3.60 -7.11
C LEU A 80 -7.03 -4.74 -8.10
N LEU A 81 -8.03 -5.58 -8.41
CA LEU A 81 -7.82 -6.77 -9.25
C LEU A 81 -7.80 -6.46 -10.76
N GLU A 82 -8.28 -5.29 -11.18
CA GLU A 82 -8.39 -4.93 -12.60
C GLU A 82 -7.45 -3.79 -13.02
N LYS A 83 -6.79 -3.11 -12.08
CA LYS A 83 -5.99 -1.91 -12.34
C LYS A 83 -4.55 -2.09 -11.84
N GLN A 84 -3.58 -1.55 -12.58
CA GLN A 84 -2.19 -1.58 -12.15
C GLN A 84 -1.91 -0.48 -11.12
N ILE A 85 -1.11 -0.81 -10.11
CA ILE A 85 -0.62 0.15 -9.12
C ILE A 85 0.49 0.97 -9.76
N ARG A 86 0.44 2.29 -9.57
CA ARG A 86 1.37 3.26 -10.16
C ARG A 86 1.86 4.27 -9.13
N TYR A 87 3.01 4.86 -9.45
CA TYR A 87 3.71 5.87 -8.67
C TYR A 87 4.01 7.06 -9.58
N LYS A 88 3.62 8.28 -9.22
CA LYS A 88 3.78 9.46 -10.10
C LYS A 88 5.23 9.72 -10.47
N ASP A 89 6.14 9.45 -9.53
CA ASP A 89 7.60 9.56 -9.70
C ASP A 89 8.28 8.25 -10.15
N GLY A 90 7.51 7.19 -10.38
CA GLY A 90 8.04 5.86 -10.71
C GLY A 90 8.75 5.14 -9.56
N ASN A 91 8.77 5.69 -8.35
CA ASN A 91 9.50 5.14 -7.20
C ASN A 91 8.56 4.40 -6.23
N ILE A 92 8.66 3.07 -6.17
CA ILE A 92 7.87 2.22 -5.28
C ILE A 92 8.10 2.51 -3.78
N ASN A 93 9.26 3.06 -3.43
CA ASN A 93 9.58 3.44 -2.06
C ASN A 93 8.88 4.73 -1.63
N ASN A 94 8.36 5.50 -2.59
CA ASN A 94 7.56 6.68 -2.32
C ASN A 94 6.07 6.32 -2.25
N PHE A 95 5.67 5.68 -1.16
CA PHE A 95 4.28 5.29 -0.91
C PHE A 95 3.43 6.44 -0.32
N ARG A 96 3.79 7.70 -0.55
CA ARG A 96 2.98 8.83 -0.09
C ARG A 96 1.59 8.79 -0.70
N PHE A 97 0.61 9.28 0.06
CA PHE A 97 -0.78 9.34 -0.39
C PHE A 97 -0.87 9.99 -1.76
N GLU A 98 -0.28 11.15 -2.00
CA GLU A 98 -0.33 11.85 -3.28
C GLU A 98 0.38 11.14 -4.45
N ASN A 99 1.29 10.19 -4.18
CA ASN A 99 2.13 9.55 -5.18
C ASN A 99 1.55 8.24 -5.74
N VAL A 100 0.81 7.47 -4.92
CA VAL A 100 0.30 6.14 -5.30
C VAL A 100 -1.08 6.24 -5.94
N TYR A 101 -1.34 5.58 -7.07
CA TYR A 101 -2.66 5.58 -7.73
C TYR A 101 -2.91 4.31 -8.54
N LEU A 102 -4.16 4.11 -8.97
CA LEU A 102 -4.56 3.05 -9.89
C LEU A 102 -4.56 3.59 -11.32
N GLY A 103 -3.96 2.87 -12.26
CA GLY A 103 -3.94 3.24 -13.67
C GLY A 103 -4.07 2.05 -14.62
N ASN A 104 -4.47 2.32 -15.86
CA ASN A 104 -4.49 1.37 -16.98
C ASN A 104 -3.20 1.53 -17.82
N TRP A 105 -2.88 0.55 -18.68
CA TRP A 105 -1.73 0.58 -19.61
C TRP A 105 -2.25 0.77 -21.06
N PRO A 106 -1.76 1.71 -21.88
CA PRO A 106 -1.12 2.98 -21.59
C PRO A 106 -2.00 4.18 -22.01
N GLU A 107 -2.23 5.14 -21.13
CA GLU A 107 -2.42 6.55 -21.54
C GLU A 107 -1.09 7.24 -21.25
N SER A 108 -0.55 7.90 -22.27
CA SER A 108 0.81 8.45 -22.32
C SER A 108 1.18 9.27 -21.08
N LEU A 109 2.47 9.27 -20.72
CA LEU A 109 3.06 10.20 -19.74
C LEU A 109 2.69 11.68 -20.00
N ASP A 110 2.32 12.02 -21.24
CA ASP A 110 1.88 13.35 -21.66
C ASP A 110 0.55 13.80 -21.02
N ASP A 111 -0.32 12.89 -20.57
CA ASP A 111 -1.58 13.26 -19.93
C ASP A 111 -1.40 13.76 -18.48
N PHE A 112 -0.28 13.41 -17.84
CA PHE A 112 0.03 13.82 -16.46
C PHE A 112 0.43 15.30 -16.32
N PHE A 113 0.99 15.91 -17.37
CA PHE A 113 1.45 17.31 -17.35
C PHE A 113 0.43 18.30 -17.94
N ASN A 114 -0.72 17.84 -18.42
CA ASN A 114 -1.74 18.69 -19.06
C ASN A 114 -2.83 19.21 -18.12
N ILE A 115 -2.71 19.07 -16.79
CA ILE A 115 -3.51 19.89 -15.86
C ILE A 115 -2.92 21.31 -15.84
N ARG A 116 -3.13 22.06 -16.93
CA ARG A 116 -3.08 23.52 -16.86
C ARG A 116 -4.38 23.97 -16.19
N PHE A 117 -4.25 24.74 -15.12
CA PHE A 117 -5.35 25.56 -14.60
C PHE A 117 -5.87 26.41 -15.77
N GLN A 118 -7.08 26.11 -16.24
CA GLN A 118 -7.94 27.06 -16.92
C GLN A 118 -9.03 27.49 -15.95
#